data_AF-A0A2E2JIX7-F1
#
_entry.id   AF-A0A2E2JIX7-F1
#
_cell.length_a   1.000
_cell.length_b   1.000
_cell.length_c   1.000
_cell.angle_alpha   90.00
_cell.angle_beta   90.00
_cell.angle_gamma   90.00
#
_symmetry.space_group_name_H-M   'P 1'
#
loop_
_entity.id
_entity.type
_entity.pdbx_description
1 polymer ?
#
loop_
_entity_poly.entity_id
_entity_poly.type
_entity_poly.pdbx_seq_one_letter_code
_entity_poly.pdbx_strand_id
1 'polypeptide(L)'
;MSIEDNDDTEKPLDPATERLRRKMVRLLVVSIGIMTIGLMAVLAAIVYRTMGGPGPLEGIETTIALPAGSEVLDSSLDGKQALLRVRNGSEVSLYLVSLTDGSVTARYALPQ
;
A
#
# COMPACT_ATOMS: atom_id res chain seq x y z
N MET A 1 -65.69 17.25 -14.94
CA MET A 1 -65.06 16.68 -13.74
C MET A 1 -63.83 17.51 -13.49
N SER A 2 -63.97 18.48 -12.59
CA SER A 2 -62.97 19.52 -12.36
C SER A 2 -61.73 18.88 -11.75
N ILE A 3 -60.57 19.14 -12.33
CA ILE A 3 -59.30 18.95 -11.66
C ILE A 3 -59.21 20.12 -10.68
N GLU A 4 -59.50 19.85 -9.42
CA GLU A 4 -59.08 20.68 -8.30
C GLU A 4 -57.56 20.58 -8.23
N ASP A 5 -56.92 21.51 -8.92
CA ASP A 5 -55.57 21.97 -8.63
C ASP A 5 -55.61 22.49 -7.18
N ASN A 6 -55.24 21.62 -6.24
CA ASN A 6 -55.14 21.99 -4.85
C ASN A 6 -53.80 22.71 -4.71
N ASP A 7 -53.87 24.03 -4.88
CA ASP A 7 -52.88 25.02 -4.45
C ASP A 7 -52.47 24.74 -2.99
N ASP A 8 -51.50 23.84 -2.80
CA ASP A 8 -50.69 23.75 -1.57
C ASP A 8 -49.72 24.93 -1.56
N THR A 9 -50.39 26.07 -1.38
CA THR A 9 -49.93 27.42 -1.17
C THR A 9 -48.75 27.40 -0.20
N GLU A 10 -47.65 28.06 -0.60
CA GLU A 10 -46.49 28.39 0.21
C GLU A 10 -46.85 28.90 1.60
N LYS A 11 -47.00 27.98 2.56
CA LYS A 11 -46.98 28.31 3.97
C LYS A 11 -45.52 28.67 4.30
N PRO A 12 -45.22 29.91 4.73
CA PRO A 12 -43.85 30.31 5.00
C PRO A 12 -43.28 29.36 6.04
N LEU A 13 -42.20 28.66 5.67
CA LEU A 13 -41.54 27.64 6.48
C LEU A 13 -41.37 28.18 7.90
N ASP A 14 -42.11 27.59 8.83
CA ASP A 14 -42.13 27.94 10.24
C ASP A 14 -40.67 28.15 10.71
N PRO A 15 -40.27 29.29 11.32
CA PRO A 15 -38.86 29.61 11.62
C PRO A 15 -38.12 28.52 12.43
N ALA A 16 -38.86 27.60 13.07
CA ALA A 16 -38.33 26.39 13.68
C ALA A 16 -37.86 25.32 12.67
N THR A 17 -38.57 25.12 11.56
CA THR A 17 -38.27 24.11 10.52
C THR A 17 -37.02 24.45 9.71
N GLU A 18 -36.78 25.73 9.43
CA GLU A 18 -35.60 26.15 8.67
C GLU A 18 -34.29 26.01 9.49
N ARG A 19 -34.37 26.22 10.81
CA ARG A 19 -33.27 25.94 11.74
C ARG A 19 -32.91 24.45 11.76
N LEU A 20 -33.91 23.57 11.69
CA LEU A 20 -33.71 22.12 11.64
C LEU A 20 -33.08 21.69 10.31
N ARG A 21 -33.59 22.18 9.17
CA ARG A 21 -33.02 21.92 7.84
C ARG A 21 -31.55 22.33 7.76
N ARG A 22 -31.20 23.52 8.25
CA ARG A 22 -29.81 24.00 8.29
C ARG A 22 -28.92 23.09 9.15
N LYS A 23 -29.45 22.56 10.26
CA LYS A 23 -28.71 21.65 11.14
C LYS A 23 -28.49 20.29 10.49
N MET A 24 -29.48 19.74 9.79
CA MET A 24 -29.35 18.50 9.02
C MET A 24 -28.33 18.63 7.89
N VAL A 25 -28.38 19.73 7.13
CA VAL A 25 -27.41 19.99 6.05
C VAL A 25 -25.99 20.12 6.61
N ARG A 26 -25.81 20.83 7.72
CA ARG A 26 -24.51 20.97 8.37
C ARG A 26 -23.94 19.61 8.81
N LEU A 27 -24.77 18.74 9.39
CA LEU A 27 -24.36 17.39 9.77
C LEU A 27 -24.01 16.52 8.56
N LEU A 28 -24.79 16.61 7.48
CA LEU A 28 -24.55 15.88 6.25
C LEU A 28 -23.21 16.29 5.62
N VAL A 29 -22.91 17.59 5.55
CA VAL A 29 -21.62 18.09 5.05
C VAL A 29 -20.46 17.61 5.91
N VAL A 30 -20.59 17.64 7.23
CA VAL A 30 -19.55 17.12 8.15
C VAL A 30 -19.33 15.62 7.94
N SER A 31 -20.40 14.84 7.84
CA SER A 31 -20.32 13.39 7.63
C SER A 31 -19.65 13.03 6.30
N ILE A 32 -20.06 13.68 5.20
CA ILE A 32 -19.43 13.50 3.89
C ILE A 32 -17.96 13.94 3.92
N GLY A 33 -17.66 15.04 4.62
CA GLY A 33 -16.29 15.52 4.80
C GLY A 33 -15.40 14.47 5.49
N ILE A 34 -15.85 13.89 6.60
CA ILE A 34 -15.07 12.86 7.30
C ILE A 34 -14.94 11.59 6.44
N MET A 35 -16.01 11.17 5.77
CA MET A 35 -15.99 9.98 4.91
C MET A 35 -15.01 10.13 3.74
N THR A 36 -15.00 11.30 3.09
CA THR A 36 -14.07 11.60 1.99
C THR A 36 -12.63 11.70 2.46
N ILE A 37 -12.37 12.31 3.63
CA ILE A 37 -11.02 12.34 4.23
C ILE A 37 -10.53 10.92 4.54
N GLY A 38 -11.39 10.06 5.11
CA GLY A 38 -11.05 8.66 5.38
C GLY A 38 -10.67 7.90 4.10
N LEU A 39 -11.44 8.06 3.02
CA LEU A 39 -11.11 7.47 1.71
C LEU A 39 -9.77 8.00 1.19
N MET A 40 -9.56 9.31 1.20
CA MET A 40 -8.31 9.93 0.71
C MET A 40 -7.10 9.50 1.54
N ALA A 41 -7.24 9.31 2.84
CA ALA A 41 -6.17 8.81 3.70
C ALA A 41 -5.75 7.38 3.32
N VAL A 42 -6.72 6.49 3.05
CA VAL A 42 -6.43 5.12 2.61
C VAL A 42 -5.77 5.11 1.23
N LEU A 43 -6.27 5.91 0.29
CA LEU A 43 -5.66 6.04 -1.03
C LEU A 43 -4.23 6.57 -0.93
N ALA A 44 -3.98 7.59 -0.11
CA ALA A 44 -2.64 8.11 0.13
C ALA A 44 -1.70 7.04 0.72
N ALA A 45 -2.17 6.23 1.67
CA ALA A 45 -1.39 5.13 2.23
C ALA A 45 -1.04 4.06 1.18
N ILE A 46 -1.98 3.71 0.29
CA ILE A 46 -1.73 2.77 -0.80
C ILE A 46 -0.71 3.35 -1.77
N VAL A 47 -0.91 4.59 -2.24
CA VAL A 47 0.02 5.27 -3.15
C VAL A 47 1.42 5.36 -2.55
N TYR A 48 1.52 5.73 -1.26
CA TYR A 48 2.78 5.75 -0.54
C TYR A 48 3.42 4.36 -0.50
N ARG A 49 2.63 3.31 -0.24
CA ARG A 49 3.13 1.93 -0.22
C ARG A 49 3.58 1.44 -1.60
N THR A 50 2.86 1.82 -2.67
CA THR A 50 3.16 1.37 -4.03
C THR A 50 4.27 2.18 -4.70
N MET A 51 4.39 3.48 -4.39
CA MET A 51 5.46 4.35 -4.92
C MET A 51 6.71 4.38 -4.05
N GLY A 52 6.59 4.09 -2.75
CA GLY A 52 7.71 4.02 -1.81
C GLY A 52 8.49 2.71 -1.87
N GLY A 53 7.99 1.70 -2.59
CA GLY A 53 8.77 0.53 -2.95
C GLY A 53 9.76 0.89 -4.08
N PRO A 54 10.93 0.22 -4.17
CA PRO A 54 11.74 0.32 -5.39
C PRO A 54 10.83 0.01 -6.58
N GLY A 55 10.83 0.90 -7.59
CA GLY A 55 10.05 0.72 -8.82
C GLY A 55 10.39 -0.60 -9.50
N PRO A 56 9.64 -0.99 -10.56
CA PRO A 56 9.90 -2.22 -11.30
C PRO A 56 11.41 -2.34 -11.56
N LEU A 57 12.03 -3.36 -10.97
CA LEU A 57 13.44 -3.62 -11.15
C LEU A 57 13.59 -3.99 -12.64
N GLU A 58 14.01 -3.03 -13.47
CA GLU A 58 14.59 -3.35 -14.77
C GLU A 58 15.63 -4.44 -14.49
N GLY A 59 15.52 -5.59 -15.14
CA GLY A 59 16.31 -6.77 -14.80
C GLY A 59 17.80 -6.44 -14.78
N ILE A 60 18.34 -6.21 -13.59
CA ILE A 60 19.75 -5.90 -13.40
C ILE A 60 20.49 -7.23 -13.54
N GLU A 61 21.18 -7.40 -14.67
CA GLU A 61 22.11 -8.51 -14.85
C GLU A 61 23.36 -8.21 -14.00
N THR A 62 23.40 -8.78 -12.80
CA THR A 62 24.51 -8.59 -11.85
C THR A 62 25.24 -9.90 -11.62
N THR A 63 26.58 -9.85 -11.60
CA THR A 63 27.42 -11.02 -11.34
C THR A 63 27.66 -11.14 -9.83
N ILE A 64 27.13 -12.20 -9.23
CA ILE A 64 27.29 -12.47 -7.80
C ILE A 64 28.52 -13.35 -7.60
N ALA A 65 29.52 -12.85 -6.89
CA ALA A 65 30.74 -13.59 -6.56
C ALA A 65 30.48 -14.61 -5.45
N LEU A 66 30.09 -15.82 -5.85
CA LEU A 66 29.95 -16.98 -4.97
C LEU A 66 31.29 -17.73 -4.83
N PRO A 67 31.59 -18.34 -3.67
CA PRO A 67 32.78 -19.17 -3.51
C PRO A 67 32.83 -20.32 -4.51
N ALA A 68 34.03 -20.69 -4.98
CA ALA A 68 34.17 -21.83 -5.88
C ALA A 68 33.70 -23.14 -5.22
N GLY A 69 32.93 -23.94 -5.96
CA GLY A 69 32.33 -25.19 -5.44
C GLY A 69 31.02 -25.00 -4.66
N SER A 70 30.45 -23.80 -4.69
CA SER A 70 29.14 -23.51 -4.09
C SER A 70 27.97 -23.98 -4.96
N GLU A 71 27.05 -24.75 -4.38
CA GLU A 71 25.77 -25.13 -4.97
C GLU A 71 24.67 -24.22 -4.41
N VAL A 72 23.93 -23.53 -5.29
CA VAL A 72 22.77 -22.72 -4.88
C VAL A 72 21.58 -23.65 -4.67
N LEU A 73 21.13 -23.77 -3.42
CA LEU A 73 20.00 -24.62 -3.06
C LEU A 73 18.67 -23.88 -3.19
N ASP A 74 18.65 -22.60 -2.82
CA ASP A 74 17.44 -21.78 -2.80
C ASP A 74 17.80 -20.30 -2.97
N SER A 75 16.89 -19.54 -3.56
CA SER A 75 17.03 -18.10 -3.77
C SER A 75 15.71 -17.40 -3.42
N SER A 76 15.77 -16.47 -2.48
CA SER A 76 14.65 -15.58 -2.13
C SER A 76 15.05 -14.14 -2.42
N LEU A 77 14.16 -13.36 -3.02
CA LEU A 77 14.39 -11.95 -3.36
C LEU A 77 13.50 -11.04 -2.52
N ASP A 78 14.10 -10.05 -1.90
CA ASP A 78 13.43 -8.95 -1.18
C ASP A 78 13.87 -7.61 -1.79
N GLY A 79 13.17 -7.22 -2.87
CA GLY A 79 13.40 -5.95 -3.58
C GLY A 79 14.85 -5.77 -4.02
N LYS A 80 15.66 -5.08 -3.20
CA LYS A 80 17.06 -4.75 -3.48
C LYS A 80 18.06 -5.81 -2.99
N GLN A 81 17.60 -6.84 -2.28
CA GLN A 81 18.46 -7.89 -1.74
C GLN A 81 18.00 -9.25 -2.21
N ALA A 82 18.95 -10.16 -2.40
CA ALA A 82 18.70 -11.57 -2.61
C ALA A 82 19.33 -12.36 -1.47
N LEU A 83 18.54 -13.19 -0.82
CA LEU A 83 18.99 -14.21 0.10
C LEU A 83 19.25 -15.49 -0.69
N LEU A 84 20.50 -15.91 -0.75
CA LEU A 84 20.92 -17.14 -1.39
C LEU A 84 21.28 -18.17 -0.32
N ARG A 85 20.60 -19.31 -0.33
CA ARG A 85 20.99 -20.46 0.48
C ARG A 85 21.95 -21.31 -0.33
N VAL A 86 23.18 -21.36 0.12
CA VAL A 86 24.29 -21.94 -0.62
C VAL A 86 24.90 -23.06 0.20
N ARG A 87 25.13 -24.21 -0.43
CA ARG A 87 25.89 -25.30 0.14
C ARG A 87 27.33 -25.24 -0.36
N ASN A 88 28.30 -25.35 0.54
CA ASN A 88 29.69 -25.56 0.21
C ASN A 88 30.14 -26.87 0.87
N GLY A 89 30.20 -27.95 0.09
CA GLY A 89 30.43 -29.31 0.63
C GLY A 89 29.29 -29.76 1.56
N SER A 90 29.58 -29.96 2.84
CA SER A 90 28.59 -30.32 3.88
C SER A 90 28.02 -29.13 4.64
N GLU A 91 28.56 -27.92 4.44
CA GLU A 91 28.14 -26.73 5.19
C GLU A 91 27.09 -25.95 4.39
N VAL A 92 25.99 -25.58 5.04
CA VAL A 92 24.97 -24.70 4.46
C VAL A 92 25.17 -23.30 5.03
N SER A 93 25.23 -22.30 4.15
CA SER A 93 25.37 -20.90 4.52
C SER A 93 24.31 -20.06 3.82
N LEU A 94 23.82 -19.04 4.50
CA LEU A 94 22.94 -18.01 3.94
C LEU A 94 23.80 -16.82 3.55
N TYR A 95 23.69 -16.39 2.29
CA TYR A 95 24.32 -15.20 1.75
C TYR A 95 23.25 -14.16 1.48
N LEU A 96 23.35 -13.00 2.13
CA LEU A 96 22.56 -11.83 1.80
C LEU A 96 23.35 -10.99 0.80
N VAL A 97 22.84 -10.86 -0.41
CA VAL A 97 23.48 -10.16 -1.52
C VAL A 97 22.65 -8.93 -1.87
N SER A 98 23.28 -7.78 -2.08
CA SER A 98 22.62 -6.62 -2.65
C SER A 98 22.56 -6.77 -4.17
N LEU A 99 21.37 -6.71 -4.74
CA LEU A 99 21.13 -6.78 -6.19
C LEU A 99 21.50 -5.48 -6.92
N THR A 100 21.79 -4.41 -6.17
CA THR A 100 22.19 -3.11 -6.74
C THR A 100 23.62 -3.17 -7.30
N ASP A 101 24.51 -3.89 -6.62
CA ASP A 101 25.96 -3.89 -6.84
C ASP A 101 26.55 -5.31 -6.85
N GLY A 102 25.75 -6.34 -6.58
CA GLY A 102 26.20 -7.74 -6.51
C GLY A 102 27.02 -8.06 -5.27
N SER A 103 27.10 -7.15 -4.28
CA SER A 103 27.95 -7.33 -3.10
C SER A 103 27.28 -8.22 -2.05
N VAL A 104 28.08 -9.09 -1.40
CA VAL A 104 27.62 -9.87 -0.25
C VAL A 104 27.57 -8.94 0.98
N THR A 105 26.37 -8.58 1.40
CA THR A 105 26.12 -7.73 2.57
C THR A 105 26.27 -8.49 3.88
N ALA A 106 25.85 -9.76 3.93
CA ALA A 106 26.00 -10.59 5.12
C ALA A 106 26.14 -12.07 4.76
N ARG A 107 26.84 -12.81 5.62
CA ARG A 107 26.94 -14.27 5.56
C ARG A 107 26.62 -14.86 6.92
N TYR A 108 25.73 -15.83 6.94
CA TYR A 108 25.39 -16.60 8.13
C TYR A 108 25.71 -18.07 7.89
N ALA A 109 26.55 -18.65 8.72
CA ALA A 109 26.73 -20.10 8.76
C ALA A 109 25.54 -20.72 9.48
N LEU A 110 24.92 -21.75 8.88
CA LEU A 110 23.85 -22.50 9.56
C LEU A 110 24.51 -23.66 10.30
N PRO A 111 24.44 -23.69 11.65
CA PRO A 111 24.83 -24.89 12.39
C PRO A 111 23.87 -26.02 12.02
N GLN A 112 24.46 -27.19 11.72
CA GLN A 112 23.75 -28.43 11.39
C GLN A 112 23.05 -29.00 12.61
#